data_AF-A0AAE4DM70-F1
#
_entry.id   AF-A0AAE4DM70-F1
#
_cell.length_a   1.000
_cell.length_b   1.000
_cell.length_c   1.000
_cell.angle_alpha   90.00
_cell.angle_beta   90.00
_cell.angle_gamma   90.00
#
_symmetry.space_group_name_H-M   'P 1'
#
loop_
_entity.id
_entity.type
_entity.pdbx_description
1 polymer ?
#
loop_
_entity_poly.entity_id
_entity_poly.type
_entity_poly.pdbx_seq_one_letter_code
_entity_poly.pdbx_strand_id
1 'polypeptide(L)'
;MKTNIFSDIDTSIDILKGRINDFKEDVASPLSKDMLDFLTGETAPEEWNEVKKEIFADVKKLLEDKEDVKYFYSKMDGFEYNAATIYGFSQAINDELLWFNIYMMNFYFRDNEVYVDPDLAKNVVIGEDSISYFVYDMENKTFEVRDRVATDYIVESYNQLNDLLKYIITTTEL
;
A
#
# COMPACT_ATOMS: atom_id res chain seq x y z
N MET A 1 -25.57 0.90 20.28
CA MET A 1 -24.40 1.69 19.82
C MET A 1 -23.54 0.75 19.02
N LYS A 2 -23.47 0.90 17.69
CA LYS A 2 -22.50 0.14 16.89
C LYS A 2 -21.14 0.75 17.19
N THR A 3 -20.23 -0.03 17.78
CA THR A 3 -18.84 0.35 17.95
C THR A 3 -18.29 0.79 16.59
N ASN A 4 -17.73 2.00 16.49
CA ASN A 4 -17.16 2.46 15.23
C ASN A 4 -15.84 1.69 15.03
N ILE A 5 -15.89 0.62 14.24
CA ILE A 5 -14.86 -0.42 14.14
C ILE A 5 -13.49 0.17 13.71
N PHE A 6 -13.50 1.38 13.12
CA PHE A 6 -12.36 2.03 12.52
C PHE A 6 -12.02 3.43 13.09
N SER A 7 -12.52 3.80 14.28
CA SER A 7 -12.27 5.15 14.83
C SER A 7 -10.79 5.49 15.01
N ASP A 8 -9.95 4.49 15.24
CA ASP A 8 -8.50 4.66 15.40
C ASP A 8 -7.81 4.92 14.05
N ILE A 9 -8.20 4.21 12.98
CA ILE A 9 -7.65 4.46 11.64
C ILE A 9 -8.16 5.77 11.03
N ASP A 10 -9.40 6.18 11.33
CA ASP A 10 -9.88 7.53 10.97
C ASP A 10 -8.96 8.62 11.54
N THR A 11 -8.46 8.43 12.77
CA THR A 11 -7.55 9.40 13.42
C THR A 11 -6.22 9.48 12.67
N SER A 12 -5.61 8.33 12.34
CA SER A 12 -4.37 8.29 11.55
C SER A 12 -4.54 8.92 10.17
N ILE A 13 -5.67 8.63 9.49
CA ILE A 13 -6.00 9.21 8.19
C ILE A 13 -6.14 10.73 8.29
N ASP A 14 -6.88 11.24 9.27
CA ASP A 14 -7.08 12.69 9.44
C ASP A 14 -5.76 13.42 9.75
N ILE A 15 -4.88 12.82 10.55
CA ILE A 15 -3.54 13.34 10.82
C ILE A 15 -2.73 13.41 9.51
N LEU A 16 -2.68 12.32 8.74
CA LEU A 16 -1.94 12.27 7.47
C LEU A 16 -2.49 13.30 6.47
N LYS A 17 -3.81 13.40 6.32
CA LYS A 17 -4.44 14.41 5.45
C LYS A 17 -4.11 15.83 5.88
N GLY A 18 -4.15 16.11 7.18
CA GLY A 18 -3.74 17.42 7.71
C GLY A 18 -2.30 17.75 7.32
N ARG A 19 -1.39 16.81 7.55
CA ARG A 19 0.04 16.98 7.26
C ARG A 19 0.35 17.13 5.76
N ILE A 20 -0.27 16.32 4.90
CA ILE A 20 -0.11 16.45 3.44
C ILE A 20 -0.55 17.85 2.97
N ASN A 21 -1.70 18.32 3.47
CA ASN A 21 -2.18 19.67 3.16
C ASN A 21 -1.26 20.79 3.69
N ASP A 22 -0.63 20.60 4.85
CA ASP A 22 0.34 21.56 5.40
C ASP A 22 1.57 21.72 4.50
N PHE A 23 1.93 20.68 3.75
CA PHE A 23 2.97 20.71 2.71
C PHE A 23 2.48 21.23 1.35
N LYS A 24 1.19 21.59 1.24
CA LYS A 24 0.52 22.06 0.02
C LYS A 24 0.51 21.02 -1.11
N GLU A 25 0.54 19.75 -0.75
CA GLU A 25 0.32 18.63 -1.66
C GLU A 25 -1.15 18.22 -1.63
N ASP A 26 -1.63 17.65 -2.74
CA ASP A 26 -3.01 17.22 -2.85
C ASP A 26 -3.18 15.82 -2.23
N VAL A 27 -4.11 15.72 -1.26
CA VAL A 27 -4.55 14.43 -0.74
C VAL A 27 -5.21 13.63 -1.86
N ALA A 28 -4.68 12.43 -2.13
CA ALA A 28 -5.25 11.52 -3.12
C ALA A 28 -6.73 11.24 -2.81
N SER A 29 -7.58 11.40 -3.83
CA SER A 29 -9.00 11.10 -3.71
C SER A 29 -9.21 9.62 -3.37
N PRO A 30 -10.27 9.26 -2.63
CA PRO A 30 -10.63 7.87 -2.44
C PRO A 30 -10.78 7.12 -3.77
N LEU A 31 -10.62 5.79 -3.74
CA LEU A 31 -10.91 4.97 -4.90
C LEU A 31 -12.36 5.15 -5.35
N SER A 32 -12.55 5.25 -6.67
CA SER A 32 -13.87 5.22 -7.26
C SER A 32 -14.54 3.88 -7.00
N LYS A 33 -15.88 3.86 -7.05
CA LYS A 33 -16.63 2.60 -6.92
C LYS A 33 -16.19 1.58 -7.98
N ASP A 34 -15.99 2.01 -9.23
CA ASP A 34 -15.57 1.12 -10.32
C ASP A 34 -14.20 0.49 -10.05
N MET A 35 -13.28 1.23 -9.44
CA MET A 35 -11.98 0.69 -9.00
C MET A 35 -12.15 -0.32 -7.87
N LEU A 36 -12.97 -0.03 -6.87
CA LEU A 36 -13.24 -0.98 -5.78
C LEU A 36 -13.92 -2.26 -6.31
N ASP A 37 -14.87 -2.12 -7.24
CA ASP A 37 -15.54 -3.25 -7.89
C ASP A 37 -14.54 -4.06 -8.75
N PHE A 38 -13.59 -3.42 -9.44
CA PHE A 38 -12.50 -4.11 -10.15
C PHE A 38 -11.59 -4.90 -9.21
N LEU A 39 -11.13 -4.28 -8.12
CA LEU A 39 -10.23 -4.89 -7.14
C LEU A 39 -10.88 -6.05 -6.38
N THR A 40 -12.21 -6.08 -6.28
CA THR A 40 -12.97 -7.14 -5.62
C THR A 40 -13.62 -8.13 -6.61
N GLY A 41 -13.47 -7.90 -7.92
CA GLY A 41 -14.01 -8.74 -8.98
C GLY A 41 -13.32 -10.10 -9.13
N GLU A 42 -13.86 -10.98 -9.96
CA GLU A 42 -13.45 -12.40 -9.97
C GLU A 42 -12.16 -12.71 -10.73
N THR A 43 -11.87 -12.03 -11.84
CA THR A 43 -10.80 -12.45 -12.77
C THR A 43 -9.90 -11.31 -13.23
N ALA A 44 -8.59 -11.54 -13.20
CA ALA A 44 -7.61 -10.68 -13.86
C ALA A 44 -7.87 -10.61 -15.38
N PRO A 45 -7.50 -9.51 -16.06
CA PRO A 45 -7.61 -9.41 -17.52
C PRO A 45 -6.86 -10.55 -18.25
N GLU A 46 -7.47 -11.08 -19.32
CA GLU A 46 -6.98 -12.27 -20.01
C GLU A 46 -5.61 -12.02 -20.68
N GLU A 47 -5.43 -10.81 -21.21
CA GLU A 47 -4.23 -10.35 -21.92
C GLU A 47 -3.02 -10.12 -21.00
N TRP A 48 -3.20 -10.17 -19.68
CA TRP A 48 -2.08 -10.01 -18.75
C TRP A 48 -1.17 -11.25 -18.77
N ASN A 49 0.14 -11.02 -18.64
CA ASN A 49 1.09 -12.09 -18.43
C ASN A 49 0.90 -12.73 -17.03
N GLU A 50 1.53 -13.88 -16.80
CA GLU A 50 1.35 -14.63 -15.55
C GLU A 50 1.76 -13.82 -14.31
N VAL A 51 2.88 -13.09 -14.36
CA VAL A 51 3.33 -12.25 -13.22
C VAL A 51 2.29 -11.20 -12.85
N LYS A 52 1.69 -10.51 -13.83
CA LYS A 52 0.62 -9.53 -13.58
C LYS A 52 -0.62 -10.17 -12.98
N LYS A 53 -0.99 -11.38 -13.42
CA LYS A 53 -2.11 -12.14 -12.87
C LYS A 53 -1.86 -12.59 -11.43
N GLU A 54 -0.63 -13.01 -11.11
CA GLU A 54 -0.21 -13.35 -9.75
C GLU A 54 -0.28 -12.14 -8.82
N ILE A 55 0.27 -10.99 -9.25
CA ILE A 55 0.19 -9.74 -8.46
C ILE A 55 -1.27 -9.34 -8.23
N PHE A 56 -2.14 -9.48 -9.23
CA PHE A 56 -3.57 -9.24 -9.07
C PHE A 56 -4.20 -10.13 -8.01
N ALA A 57 -3.90 -11.42 -8.05
CA ALA A 57 -4.40 -12.37 -7.06
C ALA A 57 -3.92 -12.02 -5.64
N ASP A 58 -2.65 -11.66 -5.48
CA ASP A 58 -2.07 -11.32 -4.18
C ASP A 58 -2.62 -10.01 -3.61
N VAL A 59 -2.75 -8.98 -4.44
CA VAL A 59 -3.34 -7.69 -4.04
C VAL A 59 -4.82 -7.85 -3.68
N LYS A 60 -5.57 -8.63 -4.45
CA LYS A 60 -6.95 -9.00 -4.08
C LYS A 60 -6.98 -9.73 -2.75
N LYS A 61 -6.04 -10.66 -2.54
CA LYS A 61 -5.96 -11.44 -1.29
C LYS A 61 -5.62 -10.56 -0.08
N LEU A 62 -4.75 -9.57 -0.22
CA LEU A 62 -4.51 -8.53 0.79
C LEU A 62 -5.82 -7.82 1.17
N LEU A 63 -6.60 -7.36 0.19
CA LEU A 63 -7.87 -6.69 0.46
C LEU A 63 -8.88 -7.63 1.13
N GLU A 64 -8.94 -8.90 0.73
CA GLU A 64 -9.77 -9.92 1.38
C GLU A 64 -9.38 -10.19 2.83
N ASP A 65 -8.08 -10.28 3.11
CA ASP A 65 -7.55 -10.61 4.42
C ASP A 65 -7.55 -9.41 5.39
N LYS A 66 -7.58 -8.18 4.86
CA LYS A 66 -7.43 -6.92 5.62
C LYS A 66 -8.52 -5.89 5.30
N GLU A 67 -9.59 -5.92 6.09
CA GLU A 67 -10.70 -4.96 5.97
C GLU A 67 -10.29 -3.50 6.28
N ASP A 68 -9.28 -3.28 7.12
CA ASP A 68 -8.73 -1.96 7.40
C ASP A 68 -7.97 -1.36 6.21
N VAL A 69 -7.40 -2.19 5.34
CA VAL A 69 -6.82 -1.76 4.05
C VAL A 69 -7.91 -1.30 3.10
N LYS A 70 -8.96 -2.10 2.90
CA LYS A 70 -10.15 -1.68 2.11
C LYS A 70 -10.73 -0.37 2.64
N TYR A 71 -10.83 -0.25 3.96
CA TYR A 71 -11.32 0.96 4.60
C TYR A 71 -10.42 2.17 4.29
N PHE A 72 -9.11 2.04 4.44
CA PHE A 72 -8.15 3.10 4.09
C PHE A 72 -8.33 3.60 2.65
N TYR A 73 -8.35 2.69 1.67
CA TYR A 73 -8.51 3.06 0.25
C TYR A 73 -9.91 3.62 -0.09
N SER A 74 -10.92 3.35 0.73
CA SER A 74 -12.23 4.02 0.66
C SER A 74 -12.21 5.48 1.15
N LYS A 75 -11.09 5.92 1.75
CA LYS A 75 -10.91 7.26 2.32
C LYS A 75 -9.83 8.08 1.62
N MET A 76 -8.81 7.44 1.05
CA MET A 76 -7.73 8.06 0.29
C MET A 76 -6.96 7.01 -0.51
N ASP A 77 -6.54 7.33 -1.72
CA ASP A 77 -5.81 6.41 -2.59
C ASP A 77 -4.29 6.50 -2.41
N GLY A 78 -3.81 5.97 -1.28
CA GLY A 78 -2.40 6.10 -0.91
C GLY A 78 -2.00 7.53 -0.55
N PHE A 79 -0.70 7.75 -0.35
CA PHE A 79 -0.12 9.07 -0.11
C PHE A 79 1.40 9.05 -0.30
N GLU A 80 1.96 10.24 -0.48
CA GLU A 80 3.35 10.56 -0.19
C GLU A 80 3.37 11.63 0.91
N TYR A 81 4.21 11.45 1.91
CA TYR A 81 4.43 12.40 2.99
C TYR A 81 5.82 12.22 3.60
N ASN A 82 6.62 13.29 3.57
CA ASN A 82 7.97 13.32 4.14
C ASN A 82 8.82 12.09 3.79
N ALA A 83 8.92 11.78 2.49
CA ALA A 83 9.63 10.64 1.92
C ALA A 83 9.11 9.24 2.32
N ALA A 84 7.98 9.15 3.02
CA ALA A 84 7.23 7.91 3.19
C ALA A 84 6.05 7.88 2.23
N THR A 85 5.86 6.73 1.59
CA THR A 85 4.85 6.53 0.56
C THR A 85 4.05 5.27 0.86
N ILE A 86 2.73 5.37 0.84
CA ILE A 86 1.83 4.22 0.67
C ILE A 86 1.32 4.26 -0.75
N TYR A 87 1.55 3.17 -1.49
CA TYR A 87 1.22 3.09 -2.90
C TYR A 87 -0.28 3.17 -3.15
N GLY A 88 -0.67 3.93 -4.17
CA GLY A 88 -2.05 4.02 -4.63
C GLY A 88 -2.39 2.96 -5.69
N PHE A 89 -3.66 2.90 -6.08
CA PHE A 89 -4.12 2.10 -7.22
C PHE A 89 -4.36 2.91 -8.48
N SER A 90 -4.58 4.22 -8.36
CA SER A 90 -4.73 5.11 -9.50
C SER A 90 -3.44 5.15 -10.30
N GLN A 91 -3.56 5.10 -11.63
CA GLN A 91 -2.41 5.15 -12.53
C GLN A 91 -2.01 6.58 -12.88
N ALA A 92 -2.91 7.55 -12.73
CA ALA A 92 -2.62 8.95 -12.99
C ALA A 92 -3.45 9.89 -12.11
N ILE A 93 -2.86 11.03 -11.75
CA ILE A 93 -3.57 12.22 -11.26
C ILE A 93 -3.28 13.33 -12.27
N ASN A 94 -4.33 14.02 -12.75
CA ASN A 94 -4.19 15.10 -13.74
C ASN A 94 -3.38 14.72 -15.00
N ASP A 95 -3.60 13.50 -15.52
CA ASP A 95 -2.90 12.93 -16.68
C ASP A 95 -1.39 12.67 -16.49
N GLU A 96 -0.84 12.84 -15.27
CA GLU A 96 0.53 12.45 -14.93
C GLU A 96 0.55 11.06 -14.28
N LEU A 97 1.42 10.18 -14.78
CA LEU A 97 1.62 8.84 -14.25
C LEU A 97 2.08 8.91 -12.79
N LEU A 98 1.34 8.23 -11.90
CA LEU A 98 1.77 8.04 -10.53
C LEU A 98 2.79 6.91 -10.48
N TRP A 99 4.03 7.26 -10.18
CA TRP A 99 5.14 6.31 -10.02
C TRP A 99 4.92 5.33 -8.86
N PHE A 100 4.04 5.68 -7.92
CA PHE A 100 3.76 4.93 -6.69
C PHE A 100 2.48 4.10 -6.80
N ASN A 101 2.35 3.33 -7.88
CA ASN A 101 1.22 2.42 -8.10
C ASN A 101 1.54 1.01 -7.60
N ILE A 102 0.66 0.42 -6.79
CA ILE A 102 0.89 -0.89 -6.17
C ILE A 102 1.15 -2.00 -7.19
N TYR A 103 0.46 -2.01 -8.34
CA TYR A 103 0.67 -3.03 -9.37
C TYR A 103 2.01 -2.85 -10.08
N MET A 104 2.35 -1.61 -10.41
CA MET A 104 3.59 -1.30 -11.12
C MET A 104 4.81 -1.62 -10.25
N MET A 105 4.77 -1.24 -8.97
CA MET A 105 5.88 -1.50 -8.04
C MET A 105 6.04 -2.99 -7.77
N ASN A 106 4.95 -3.73 -7.54
CA ASN A 106 5.05 -5.18 -7.36
C ASN A 106 5.48 -5.91 -8.64
N PHE A 107 5.17 -5.39 -9.82
CA PHE A 107 5.72 -5.91 -11.07
C PHE A 107 7.23 -5.71 -11.12
N TYR A 108 7.71 -4.50 -10.80
CA TYR A 108 9.14 -4.21 -10.74
C TYR A 108 9.91 -5.10 -9.75
N PHE A 109 9.32 -5.46 -8.61
CA PHE A 109 9.98 -6.33 -7.63
C PHE A 109 9.97 -7.82 -8.01
N ARG A 110 9.11 -8.25 -8.94
CA ARG A 110 8.93 -9.67 -9.31
C ARG A 110 9.44 -10.02 -10.70
N ASP A 111 9.44 -9.06 -11.63
CA ASP A 111 9.85 -9.24 -13.02
C ASP A 111 10.64 -8.03 -13.49
N ASN A 112 11.95 -8.11 -13.30
CA ASN A 112 12.92 -7.08 -13.65
C ASN A 112 14.14 -7.72 -14.32
N GLU A 113 14.60 -7.12 -15.41
CA GLU A 113 15.73 -7.61 -16.21
C GLU A 113 17.07 -7.60 -15.45
N VAL A 114 17.19 -6.81 -14.38
CA VAL A 114 18.45 -6.61 -13.64
C VAL A 114 18.54 -7.53 -12.42
N TYR A 115 17.57 -7.45 -11.50
CA TYR A 115 17.55 -8.20 -10.26
C TYR A 115 16.13 -8.27 -9.70
N VAL A 116 15.76 -9.44 -9.21
CA VAL A 116 14.49 -9.70 -8.52
C VAL A 116 14.85 -10.05 -7.08
N ASP A 117 14.37 -9.24 -6.14
CA ASP A 117 14.57 -9.48 -4.72
C ASP A 117 13.64 -10.61 -4.25
N PRO A 118 14.17 -11.76 -3.80
CA PRO A 118 13.34 -12.92 -3.47
C PRO A 118 12.45 -12.69 -2.25
N ASP A 119 12.84 -11.81 -1.33
CA ASP A 119 12.10 -11.56 -0.09
C ASP A 119 10.94 -10.59 -0.30
N LEU A 120 11.09 -9.65 -1.24
CA LEU A 120 10.00 -8.79 -1.71
C LEU A 120 9.10 -9.52 -2.71
N ALA A 121 9.66 -10.32 -3.62
CA ALA A 121 8.91 -10.95 -4.71
C ALA A 121 7.80 -11.92 -4.24
N LYS A 122 7.98 -12.54 -3.06
CA LYS A 122 6.99 -13.45 -2.45
C LYS A 122 5.85 -12.74 -1.71
N ASN A 123 5.92 -11.41 -1.57
CA ASN A 123 5.01 -10.60 -0.76
C ASN A 123 4.39 -9.45 -1.56
N VAL A 124 3.46 -8.70 -0.96
CA VAL A 124 2.92 -7.48 -1.57
C VAL A 124 3.63 -6.28 -0.96
N VAL A 125 4.45 -5.57 -1.73
CA VAL A 125 5.03 -4.29 -1.31
C VAL A 125 3.96 -3.22 -1.43
N ILE A 126 3.58 -2.60 -0.32
CA ILE A 126 2.47 -1.64 -0.24
C ILE A 126 2.95 -0.20 -0.11
N GLY A 127 4.25 0.01 0.07
CA GLY A 127 4.84 1.31 0.24
C GLY A 127 6.32 1.24 0.57
N GLU A 128 6.92 2.39 0.83
CA GLU A 128 8.32 2.52 1.19
C GLU A 128 8.59 3.84 1.90
N ASP A 129 9.76 3.93 2.53
CA ASP A 129 10.39 5.20 2.87
C ASP A 129 11.85 5.23 2.37
N SER A 130 12.62 6.24 2.79
CA SER A 130 14.02 6.39 2.37
C SER A 130 14.93 5.21 2.74
N ILE A 131 14.58 4.42 3.76
CA ILE A 131 15.43 3.35 4.31
C ILE A 131 14.71 2.01 4.44
N SER A 132 13.40 1.95 4.21
CA SER A 132 12.59 0.76 4.44
C SER A 132 11.60 0.50 3.30
N TYR A 133 11.23 -0.77 3.13
CA TYR A 133 10.03 -1.17 2.41
C TYR A 133 8.90 -1.48 3.40
N PHE A 134 7.67 -1.10 3.03
CA PHE A 134 6.46 -1.51 3.73
C PHE A 134 5.84 -2.68 2.97
N VAL A 135 5.75 -3.83 3.63
CA VAL A 135 5.41 -5.10 2.99
C VAL A 135 4.22 -5.71 3.70
N TYR A 136 3.27 -6.26 2.96
CA TYR A 136 2.31 -7.20 3.48
C TYR A 136 2.82 -8.63 3.25
N ASP A 137 3.14 -9.31 4.34
CA ASP A 137 3.54 -10.71 4.33
C ASP A 137 2.34 -11.59 4.03
N MET A 138 2.39 -12.27 2.88
CA MET A 138 1.32 -13.14 2.39
C MET A 138 1.17 -14.42 3.23
N GLU A 139 2.25 -14.87 3.89
CA GLU A 139 2.24 -16.09 4.70
C GLU A 139 1.67 -15.82 6.09
N ASN A 140 2.26 -14.89 6.84
CA ASN A 140 1.84 -14.59 8.22
C ASN A 140 0.69 -13.58 8.30
N LYS A 141 0.33 -12.95 7.18
CA LYS A 141 -0.75 -11.95 7.08
C LYS A 141 -0.50 -10.73 7.97
N THR A 142 0.75 -10.29 8.04
CA THR A 142 1.20 -9.13 8.82
C THR A 142 1.74 -8.04 7.92
N PHE A 143 1.69 -6.80 8.38
CA PHE A 143 2.40 -5.68 7.76
C PHE A 143 3.78 -5.58 8.38
N GLU A 144 4.81 -5.46 7.57
CA GLU A 144 6.20 -5.46 7.99
C GLU A 144 6.90 -4.22 7.45
N VAL A 145 7.73 -3.63 8.30
CA VAL A 145 8.73 -2.66 7.90
C VAL A 145 10.03 -3.43 7.73
N ARG A 146 10.57 -3.46 6.52
CA ARG A 146 11.79 -4.20 6.19
C ARG A 146 12.89 -3.26 5.77
N ASP A 147 14.12 -3.54 6.15
CA ASP A 147 15.28 -2.74 5.74
C ASP A 147 15.44 -2.78 4.20
N ARG A 148 15.76 -1.64 3.59
CA ARG A 148 15.86 -1.51 2.13
C ARG A 148 17.08 -2.24 1.55
N VAL A 149 18.13 -2.45 2.34
CA VAL A 149 19.37 -3.12 1.94
C VAL A 149 19.33 -4.60 2.30
N ALA A 150 18.83 -4.93 3.49
CA ALA A 150 18.62 -6.29 3.97
C ALA A 150 17.13 -6.61 4.04
N THR A 151 16.53 -6.93 2.89
CA THR A 151 15.08 -7.12 2.72
C THR A 151 14.52 -8.38 3.40
N ASP A 152 15.39 -9.25 3.92
CA ASP A 152 15.07 -10.35 4.82
C ASP A 152 14.96 -9.91 6.29
N TYR A 153 15.49 -8.74 6.64
CA TYR A 153 15.46 -8.19 7.98
C TYR A 153 14.18 -7.38 8.24
N ILE A 154 13.35 -7.90 9.15
CA ILE A 154 12.12 -7.26 9.62
C ILE A 154 12.48 -6.32 10.78
N VAL A 155 12.30 -5.01 10.58
CA VAL A 155 12.49 -3.96 11.58
C VAL A 155 11.33 -3.95 12.57
N GLU A 156 10.11 -3.95 12.04
CA GLU A 156 8.85 -3.93 12.81
C GLU A 156 7.78 -4.77 12.11
N SER A 157 6.81 -5.29 12.86
CA SER A 157 5.71 -6.10 12.34
C SER A 157 4.40 -5.81 13.06
N TYR A 158 3.31 -5.72 12.29
CA TYR A 158 2.01 -5.25 12.72
C TYR A 158 0.87 -6.13 12.19
N ASN A 159 -0.19 -6.27 12.97
CA ASN A 159 -1.38 -7.02 12.55
C ASN A 159 -2.36 -6.16 11.74
N GLN A 160 -2.36 -4.85 11.95
CA GLN A 160 -3.29 -3.91 11.33
C GLN A 160 -2.52 -2.84 10.56
N LEU A 161 -3.11 -2.38 9.45
CA LEU A 161 -2.59 -1.28 8.66
C LEU A 161 -2.47 -0.02 9.51
N ASN A 162 -3.43 0.21 10.43
CA ASN A 162 -3.39 1.38 11.28
C ASN A 162 -2.12 1.49 12.14
N ASP A 163 -1.59 0.36 12.62
CA ASP A 163 -0.35 0.37 13.40
C ASP A 163 0.85 0.74 12.54
N LEU A 164 0.88 0.30 11.27
CA LEU A 164 1.85 0.77 10.28
C LEU A 164 1.68 2.27 9.98
N LEU A 165 0.45 2.77 9.85
CA LEU A 165 0.21 4.22 9.66
C LEU A 165 0.72 5.03 10.86
N LYS A 166 0.50 4.55 12.09
CA LYS A 166 1.04 5.18 13.31
C LYS A 166 2.57 5.16 13.34
N TYR A 167 3.19 4.06 12.90
CA TYR A 167 4.64 3.99 12.72
C TYR A 167 5.12 5.09 11.77
N ILE A 168 4.55 5.18 10.56
CA ILE A 168 4.89 6.21 9.56
C ILE A 168 4.72 7.61 10.15
N ILE A 169 3.57 7.89 10.77
CA ILE A 169 3.26 9.17 11.42
C ILE A 169 4.33 9.55 12.45
N THR A 170 4.84 8.58 13.22
CA THR A 170 5.80 8.82 14.30
C THR A 170 7.22 9.00 13.78
N THR A 171 7.63 8.21 12.78
CA THR A 171 9.01 8.23 12.27
C THR A 171 9.27 9.35 11.28
N THR A 172 8.23 9.86 10.63
CA THR A 172 8.30 11.03 9.74
C THR A 172 8.24 12.37 10.49
N GLU A 173 8.17 12.38 11.82
CA GLU A 173 8.23 13.61 12.63
C GLU A 173 9.61 13.90 13.23
N LEU A 174 10.58 12.98 13.05
CA LEU A 174 11.94 13.07 13.59
C LEU A 174 12.87 13.88 12.67
#